data_AF-A0A349PKC1-F1
#
_entry.id   AF-A0A349PKC1-F1
#
_cell.length_a   1.000
_cell.length_b   1.000
_cell.length_c   1.000
_cell.angle_alpha   90.00
_cell.angle_beta   90.00
_cell.angle_gamma   90.00
#
_symmetry.space_group_name_H-M   'P 1'
#
loop_
_entity.id
_entity.type
_entity.pdbx_description
1 polymer ?
#
loop_
_entity_poly.entity_id
_entity_poly.type
_entity_poly.pdbx_seq_one_letter_code
_entity_poly.pdbx_strand_id
1 'polypeptide(L)' 'MTINELKKELGLTNTDIAELFDLSPIAYANSSAKVRYESALCKFYEKVKEKVKPAEQSDLNNP' A
#
# COMPACT_ATOMS: atom_id res chain seq x y z
N MET A 1 5.85 -5.55 -3.46
CA MET A 1 5.23 -4.44 -4.21
C MET A 1 5.95 -3.12 -3.90
N THR A 2 6.09 -2.25 -4.90
CA THR A 2 6.68 -0.91 -4.78
C THR A 2 5.60 0.17 -4.68
N ILE A 3 5.96 1.36 -4.21
CA ILE A 3 5.01 2.47 -4.10
C ILE A 3 4.46 2.91 -5.46
N ASN A 4 5.25 2.78 -6.54
CA ASN A 4 4.81 3.13 -7.88
C ASN A 4 3.77 2.15 -8.41
N GLU A 5 3.94 0.86 -8.12
CA GLU A 5 2.94 -0.17 -8.43
C GLU A 5 1.65 0.07 -7.65
N LEU A 6 1.76 0.35 -6.33
CA LEU A 6 0.61 0.66 -5.48
C LEU A 6 -0.17 1.88 -5.99
N LYS A 7 0.53 2.96 -6.34
CA LYS A 7 -0.05 4.17 -6.92
C LYS A 7 -0.79 3.87 -8.21
N LYS A 8 -0.21 3.07 -9.09
CA LYS A 8 -0.83 2.70 -10.36
C LYS A 8 -2.05 1.81 -10.17
N GLU A 9 -1.99 0.84 -9.25
CA GLU A 9 -3.06 -0.12 -8.99
C GLU A 9 -4.29 0.56 -8.35
N LEU A 10 -4.06 1.48 -7.42
CA LEU A 10 -5.13 2.18 -6.69
C LEU A 10 -5.48 3.55 -7.28
N GLY A 11 -4.77 4.01 -8.30
CA GLY A 11 -4.92 5.36 -8.85
C GLY A 11 -4.51 6.48 -7.89
N LEU A 12 -3.61 6.20 -6.93
CA LEU A 12 -3.18 7.17 -5.92
C LEU A 12 -2.10 8.10 -6.46
N THR A 13 -2.18 9.35 -6.03
CA THR A 13 -1.18 10.40 -6.27
C THR A 13 -0.34 10.66 -5.02
N ASN A 14 0.74 11.43 -5.16
CA ASN A 14 1.51 11.89 -4.01
C ASN A 14 0.69 12.80 -3.08
N THR A 15 -0.31 13.51 -3.62
CA THR A 15 -1.23 14.35 -2.84
C THR A 15 -2.10 13.49 -1.95
N ASP A 16 -2.72 12.44 -2.50
CA ASP A 16 -3.56 11.52 -1.72
C ASP A 16 -2.77 10.86 -0.60
N ILE A 17 -1.52 10.46 -0.89
CA ILE A 17 -0.64 9.89 0.13
C ILE A 17 -0.28 10.92 1.20
N ALA A 18 -0.03 12.17 0.82
CA ALA A 18 0.24 13.22 1.80
C ALA A 18 -0.95 13.43 2.75
N GLU A 19 -2.17 13.47 2.20
CA GLU A 19 -3.40 13.59 2.97
C GLU A 19 -3.62 12.41 3.94
N LEU A 20 -3.28 11.18 3.54
CA LEU A 20 -3.34 10.00 4.43
C LEU A 20 -2.49 10.14 5.70
N PHE A 21 -1.42 10.93 5.62
CA PHE A 21 -0.52 11.19 6.75
C PHE A 21 -0.74 12.58 7.37
N ASP A 22 -1.81 13.29 7.00
CA ASP A 22 -2.11 14.66 7.42
C ASP A 22 -0.95 15.63 7.13
N LEU A 23 -0.32 15.45 5.96
CA LEU A 23 0.80 16.24 5.47
C LEU A 23 0.37 17.05 4.23
N SER A 24 0.98 18.22 4.05
CA SER A 24 0.90 18.89 2.75
C SER A 24 1.72 18.13 1.70
N PRO A 25 1.38 18.22 0.40
CA PRO A 25 2.13 17.54 -0.66
C PRO A 25 3.62 17.91 -0.67
N ILE A 26 3.94 19.17 -0.36
CA ILE A 26 5.31 19.68 -0.27
C ILE A 26 6.03 19.07 0.94
N ALA A 27 5.36 19.00 2.11
CA ALA A 27 5.93 18.39 3.30
C ALA A 27 6.21 16.91 3.09
N TYR A 28 5.29 16.18 2.46
CA TYR A 28 5.49 14.78 2.09
C TYR A 28 6.65 14.60 1.10
N ALA A 29 6.70 15.40 0.04
CA ALA A 29 7.73 15.30 -1.00
C ALA A 29 9.16 15.52 -0.46
N ASN A 30 9.31 16.42 0.52
CA ASN A 30 10.58 16.77 1.13
C ASN A 30 10.85 16.04 2.47
N SER A 31 9.94 15.17 2.90
CA SER A 31 10.09 14.48 4.19
C SER A 31 11.20 13.43 4.14
N SER A 32 12.12 13.48 5.10
CA SER A 32 13.10 12.40 5.31
C SER A 32 12.42 11.08 5.72
N ALA A 33 11.19 11.15 6.23
CA ALA A 33 10.39 9.98 6.59
C ALA A 33 9.61 9.39 5.41
N LYS A 34 9.63 10.02 4.22
CA LYS A 34 8.89 9.58 3.03
C LYS A 34 9.06 8.09 2.74
N VAL A 35 10.30 7.60 2.75
CA VAL A 35 10.60 6.18 2.51
C VAL A 35 9.89 5.26 3.51
N ARG A 36 9.76 5.68 4.78
CA ARG A 36 9.04 4.93 5.82
C ARG A 36 7.54 4.91 5.55
N TYR A 37 6.95 6.03 5.15
CA TYR A 37 5.54 6.12 4.78
C TYR A 37 5.21 5.22 3.59
N GLU A 38 6.01 5.30 2.53
CA GLU A 38 5.85 4.49 1.33
C GLU A 38 6.00 3.00 1.64
N SER A 39 7.00 2.63 2.44
CA SER A 39 7.18 1.23 2.87
C SER A 39 6.02 0.72 3.72
N ALA A 40 5.50 1.56 4.64
CA ALA A 40 4.36 1.19 5.48
C ALA A 40 3.09 0.97 4.65
N LEU A 41 2.80 1.86 3.69
CA LEU A 41 1.67 1.72 2.77
C LEU A 41 1.75 0.44 1.94
N CYS A 42 2.92 0.14 1.37
CA CYS A 42 3.11 -1.09 0.60
C CYS A 42 2.83 -2.34 1.45
N LYS A 43 3.43 -2.42 2.65
CA LYS A 43 3.24 -3.56 3.56
C LYS A 43 1.81 -3.69 4.03
N PHE A 44 1.17 -2.57 4.35
CA PHE A 44 -0.23 -2.54 4.75
C PHE A 44 -1.13 -3.07 3.64
N TYR A 45 -0.93 -2.59 2.40
CA TYR A 45 -1.71 -3.04 1.27
C TYR A 45 -1.49 -4.53 0.95
N GLU A 46 -0.24 -5.01 0.97
CA GLU A 46 0.05 -6.44 0.82
C GLU A 46 -0.73 -7.25 1.86
N LYS A 47 -0.75 -6.79 3.12
CA LYS A 47 -1.46 -7.49 4.19
C LYS A 47 -2.98 -7.47 4.04
N VAL A 48 -3.54 -6.36 3.59
CA VAL A 48 -4.97 -6.25 3.30
C VAL A 48 -5.33 -7.10 2.10
N LYS A 49 -4.54 -7.06 1.02
CA LYS A 49 -4.75 -7.86 -0.20
C LYS A 49 -4.70 -9.37 0.09
N GLU A 50 -3.82 -9.82 0.98
CA GLU A 50 -3.80 -11.21 1.47
C GLU A 50 -5.12 -11.60 2.15
N LYS A 51 -5.73 -10.70 2.93
CA LYS A 51 -6.97 -10.97 3.68
C LYS A 51 -8.24 -10.79 2.85
N VAL A 52 -8.20 -9.94 1.83
CA VAL A 52 -9.36 -9.62 0.97
C VAL A 52 -9.45 -10.56 -0.22
N LYS A 53 -8.37 -11.30 -0.57
CA LYS A 53 -8.50 -12.46 -1.46
C LYS A 53 -9.55 -13.39 -0.83
N PRO A 54 -10.71 -13.60 -1.49
CA PRO A 54 -11.60 -14.67 -1.08
C PRO A 54 -10.76 -15.94 -1.10
N ALA A 55 -10.86 -16.73 -0.03
CA ALA A 55 -10.20 -18.02 0.03
C ALA A 55 -10.66 -18.87 -1.16
N GLU A 56 -9.87 -18.93 -2.23
CA GLU A 56 -9.91 -20.05 -3.15
C GLU A 56 -8.66 -20.88 -2.95
N GLN A 57 -8.95 -22.05 -2.37
CA GLN A 57 -8.22 -23.31 -2.39
C GLN A 57 -7.08 -23.48 -1.39
N SER A 58 -7.46 -23.91 -0.19
CA SER A 58 -6.83 -25.08 0.42
C SER A 58 -7.88 -25.92 1.15
N ASP A 59 -8.78 -26.54 0.39
CA ASP A 59 -9.44 -27.75 0.86
C ASP A 59 -8.74 -28.95 0.21
N LEU A 60 -8.48 -29.93 1.04
CA LEU A 60 -7.49 -30.99 0.91
C LEU A 60 -7.67 -31.88 -0.32
N ASN A 61 -6.55 -32.13 -0.99
CA ASN A 61 -6.31 -33.43 -1.60
C ASN A 61 -6.13 -34.51 -0.52
N ASN A 62 -6.93 -35.57 -0.66
CA ASN A 62 -6.58 -36.99 -0.50
C ASN A 62 -6.75 -37.65 0.90
N PRO A 63 -7.06 -38.97 1.00
CA PRO A 63 -7.53 -39.95 0.00
C PRO A 63 -8.97 -40.48 0.23
#